data_AF-A0A6N6LCN0-F1
#
_entry.id   AF-A0A6N6LCN0-F1
#
_cell.length_a   1.000
_cell.length_b   1.000
_cell.length_c   1.000
_cell.angle_alpha   90.00
_cell.angle_beta   90.00
_cell.angle_gamma   90.00
#
_symmetry.space_group_name_H-M   'P 1'
#
loop_
_entity.id
_entity.type
_entity.pdbx_description
1 polymer ?
#
loop_
_entity_poly.entity_id
_entity_poly.type
_entity_poly.pdbx_seq_one_letter_code
_entity_poly.pdbx_strand_id
1 'polypeptide(L)'
;MPIATFRGEKTVAAIADKLFVKLTPKQREKAEAALIKENPQLRELASVPQGAILRVPELPELRAKTNRSLENPDVQIARNLADAVSAYGSYLGERFKAVQKEGKEQLAVLKSGELRKALADAPAYRAVADEAAKALDARAAGLNDRQKAADAAIKQAVAGLGGKR
;
A
#
# COMPACT_ATOMS: atom_id res chain seq x y z
N MET A 1 -19.84 18.58 1.58
CA MET A 1 -18.76 18.88 0.62
C MET A 1 -18.30 17.58 -0.02
N PRO A 2 -18.43 17.43 -1.35
CA PRO A 2 -17.97 16.25 -2.06
C PRO A 2 -16.44 16.13 -2.02
N ILE A 3 -15.95 14.90 -1.98
CA ILE A 3 -14.52 14.59 -2.09
C ILE A 3 -14.28 13.70 -3.30
N ALA A 4 -13.04 13.70 -3.77
CA ALA A 4 -12.53 12.79 -4.77
C ALA A 4 -11.17 12.24 -4.35
N THR A 5 -10.71 11.21 -5.02
CA THR A 5 -9.41 10.61 -4.77
C THR A 5 -8.48 10.90 -5.92
N PHE A 6 -7.28 11.42 -5.63
CA PHE A 6 -6.21 11.56 -6.60
C PHE A 6 -5.75 10.18 -7.06
N ARG A 7 -5.75 9.94 -8.38
CA ARG A 7 -5.38 8.64 -8.97
C ARG A 7 -4.05 8.69 -9.72
N GLY A 8 -3.21 9.69 -9.45
CA GLY A 8 -1.96 9.90 -10.19
C GLY A 8 -2.16 10.64 -11.51
N GLU A 9 -3.17 11.53 -11.58
CA GLU A 9 -3.33 12.41 -12.73
C GLU A 9 -2.06 13.25 -12.97
N LYS A 10 -1.67 13.43 -14.24
CA LYS A 10 -0.44 14.14 -14.61
C LYS A 10 -0.54 15.66 -14.52
N THR A 11 -1.76 16.21 -14.52
CA THR A 11 -2.01 17.65 -14.49
C THR A 11 -3.28 17.97 -13.70
N VAL A 12 -3.37 19.18 -13.15
CA VAL A 12 -4.60 19.68 -12.49
C VAL A 12 -5.76 19.76 -13.47
N ALA A 13 -5.49 20.11 -14.73
CA ALA A 13 -6.44 20.02 -15.85
C ALA A 13 -7.09 18.63 -15.97
N ALA A 14 -6.30 17.55 -15.90
CA ALA A 14 -6.80 16.18 -15.99
C ALA A 14 -7.67 15.81 -14.78
N ILE A 15 -7.38 16.37 -13.60
CA ILE A 15 -8.23 16.24 -12.42
C ILE A 15 -9.57 16.96 -12.67
N ALA A 16 -9.54 18.21 -13.14
CA ALA A 16 -10.75 18.99 -13.44
C ALA A 16 -11.64 18.29 -14.47
N ASP A 17 -11.06 17.77 -15.56
CA ASP A 17 -11.77 17.04 -16.60
C ASP A 17 -12.41 15.73 -16.09
N LYS A 18 -11.84 15.11 -15.04
CA LYS A 18 -12.45 13.94 -14.38
C LYS A 18 -13.58 14.31 -13.42
N LEU A 19 -13.50 15.49 -12.79
CA LEU A 19 -14.47 15.92 -11.78
C LEU A 19 -15.69 16.60 -12.38
N PHE A 20 -15.56 17.28 -13.52
CA PHE A 20 -16.64 18.06 -14.13
C PHE A 20 -16.97 17.57 -15.56
N VAL A 21 -18.22 17.77 -15.97
CA VAL A 21 -18.71 17.36 -17.31
C VAL A 21 -18.45 18.48 -18.32
N LYS A 22 -17.89 18.14 -19.49
CA LYS A 22 -17.81 19.00 -20.68
C LYS A 22 -17.31 20.43 -20.39
N LEU A 23 -16.11 20.55 -19.81
CA LEU A 23 -15.48 21.84 -19.54
C LEU A 23 -15.06 22.52 -20.84
N THR A 24 -15.44 23.79 -21.02
CA THR A 24 -14.80 24.69 -21.99
C THR A 24 -13.43 25.16 -21.46
N PRO A 25 -12.53 25.70 -22.30
CA PRO A 25 -11.20 26.15 -21.85
C PRO A 25 -11.25 27.15 -20.68
N LYS A 26 -12.13 28.15 -20.75
CA LYS A 26 -12.33 29.14 -19.66
C LYS A 26 -12.86 28.52 -18.37
N GLN A 27 -13.75 27.54 -18.49
CA GLN A 27 -14.29 26.82 -17.34
C GLN A 27 -13.26 25.88 -16.70
N ARG A 28 -12.37 25.31 -17.52
CA ARG A 28 -11.27 24.48 -17.05
C ARG A 28 -10.30 25.30 -16.19
N GLU A 29 -9.87 26.46 -16.65
CA GLU A 29 -9.01 27.36 -15.86
C GLU A 29 -9.67 27.75 -14.52
N LYS A 30 -10.97 28.08 -14.54
CA LYS A 30 -11.74 28.39 -13.32
C LYS A 30 -11.80 27.18 -12.38
N ALA A 31 -12.01 25.98 -12.90
CA ALA A 31 -12.04 24.74 -12.12
C ALA A 31 -10.66 24.40 -11.53
N GLU A 32 -9.58 24.58 -12.29
CA GLU A 32 -8.21 24.35 -11.83
C GLU A 32 -7.83 25.32 -10.70
N ALA A 33 -8.12 26.61 -10.85
CA ALA A 33 -7.87 27.61 -9.81
C ALA A 33 -8.65 27.32 -8.54
N ALA A 34 -9.93 26.92 -8.66
CA ALA A 34 -10.75 26.52 -7.52
C ALA A 34 -10.24 25.23 -6.86
N LEU A 35 -9.79 24.25 -7.65
CA LEU A 35 -9.20 23.01 -7.14
C LEU A 35 -7.94 23.27 -6.34
N ILE A 36 -7.04 24.12 -6.85
CA ILE A 36 -5.80 24.51 -6.16
C ILE A 36 -6.11 25.31 -4.89
N LYS A 37 -7.14 26.15 -4.90
CA LYS A 37 -7.56 26.93 -3.73
C LYS A 37 -8.03 26.02 -2.59
N GLU A 38 -8.87 25.04 -2.89
CA GLU A 38 -9.37 24.07 -1.91
C GLU A 38 -8.35 22.97 -1.55
N ASN A 39 -7.37 22.75 -2.42
CA ASN A 39 -6.33 21.72 -2.28
C ASN A 39 -4.94 22.31 -2.61
N PRO A 40 -4.34 23.09 -1.70
CA PRO A 40 -3.05 23.75 -1.95
C PRO A 40 -1.91 22.79 -2.34
N GLN A 41 -1.99 21.53 -1.90
CA GLN A 41 -1.04 20.47 -2.26
C GLN A 41 -0.98 20.19 -3.77
N LEU A 42 -2.03 20.51 -4.54
CA LEU A 42 -2.02 20.34 -6.00
C LEU A 42 -1.05 21.28 -6.73
N ARG A 43 -0.52 22.31 -6.06
CA ARG A 43 0.55 23.17 -6.61
C ARG A 43 1.81 22.37 -6.90
N GLU A 44 2.07 21.35 -6.09
CA GLU A 44 3.20 20.43 -6.25
C GLU A 44 2.67 19.03 -6.56
N LEU A 45 2.02 18.87 -7.71
CA LEU A 45 1.33 17.61 -8.06
C LEU A 45 2.21 16.35 -7.93
N ALA A 46 3.52 16.47 -8.18
CA ALA A 46 4.48 15.37 -8.05
C ALA A 46 4.67 14.87 -6.61
N SER A 47 4.40 15.72 -5.60
CA SER A 47 4.48 15.33 -4.18
C SER A 47 3.17 14.77 -3.64
N VAL A 48 2.08 14.87 -4.41
CA VAL A 48 0.77 14.35 -4.01
C VAL A 48 0.75 12.83 -4.18
N PRO A 49 0.59 12.05 -3.10
CA PRO A 49 0.54 10.61 -3.22
C PRO A 49 -0.77 10.17 -3.88
N GLN A 50 -0.70 9.14 -4.73
CA GLN A 50 -1.88 8.45 -5.22
C GLN A 50 -2.73 7.97 -4.03
N GLY A 51 -4.04 8.18 -4.09
CA GLY A 51 -4.95 7.93 -2.96
C GLY A 51 -5.26 9.17 -2.11
N ALA A 52 -4.56 10.30 -2.32
CA ALA A 52 -4.84 11.54 -1.59
C ALA A 52 -6.31 11.99 -1.78
N ILE A 53 -6.93 12.41 -0.68
CA ILE A 53 -8.28 12.95 -0.69
C ILE A 53 -8.22 14.40 -1.19
N LEU A 54 -9.00 14.70 -2.23
CA LEU A 54 -9.18 16.01 -2.81
C LEU A 54 -10.57 16.52 -2.47
N ARG A 55 -10.65 17.75 -1.96
CA ARG A 55 -11.91 18.47 -1.78
C ARG A 55 -12.38 18.94 -3.14
N VAL A 56 -13.61 18.60 -3.52
CA VAL A 56 -14.18 19.02 -4.80
C VAL A 56 -14.86 20.38 -4.56
N PRO A 57 -14.40 21.46 -5.22
CA PRO A 57 -15.01 22.78 -5.05
C PRO A 57 -16.43 22.78 -5.61
N GLU A 58 -17.35 23.42 -4.89
CA GLU A 58 -18.70 23.67 -5.37
C GLU A 58 -18.68 24.86 -6.33
N LEU A 59 -18.89 24.59 -7.62
CA LEU A 59 -18.95 25.57 -8.67
C LEU A 59 -20.35 25.53 -9.29
N PRO A 60 -21.29 26.41 -8.89
CA PRO A 60 -22.70 26.34 -9.30
C PRO A 60 -22.91 26.34 -10.82
N GLU A 61 -21.99 26.98 -11.54
CA GLU A 61 -22.00 27.11 -13.00
C GLU A 61 -21.48 25.84 -13.72
N LEU A 62 -20.87 24.89 -12.99
CA LEU A 62 -20.29 23.67 -13.53
C LEU A 62 -21.00 22.43 -12.99
N ARG A 63 -21.37 21.54 -13.90
CA ARG A 63 -21.95 20.25 -13.51
C ARG A 63 -20.82 19.30 -13.10
N ALA A 64 -20.73 19.01 -11.81
CA ALA A 64 -19.92 17.89 -11.33
C ALA A 64 -20.37 16.59 -12.01
N LYS A 65 -19.42 15.75 -12.41
CA LYS A 65 -19.70 14.39 -12.90
C LYS A 65 -20.28 13.60 -11.74
N THR A 66 -21.60 13.45 -11.68
CA THR A 66 -22.29 12.56 -10.76
C THR A 66 -21.93 11.11 -11.09
N ASN A 67 -20.77 10.68 -10.60
CA ASN A 67 -20.44 9.27 -10.49
C ASN A 67 -20.91 8.84 -9.10
N ARG A 68 -21.40 7.61 -8.92
CA ARG A 68 -21.70 7.02 -7.59
C ARG A 68 -20.60 7.24 -6.54
N SER A 69 -19.38 7.56 -6.97
CA SER A 69 -18.24 7.89 -6.10
C SER A 69 -18.27 9.29 -5.46
N LEU A 70 -19.15 10.20 -5.89
CA LEU A 70 -19.33 11.53 -5.27
C LEU A 70 -20.50 11.57 -4.29
N GLU A 71 -21.35 10.53 -4.26
CA GLU A 71 -22.60 10.53 -3.48
C GLU A 71 -22.40 10.19 -2.00
N ASN A 72 -21.30 9.51 -1.64
CA ASN A 72 -20.98 9.25 -0.24
C ASN A 72 -19.45 9.27 0.01
N PRO A 73 -18.90 10.38 0.55
CA PRO A 73 -17.48 10.52 0.83
C PRO A 73 -16.96 9.44 1.79
N ASP A 74 -17.75 9.06 2.78
CA ASP A 74 -17.36 8.09 3.80
C ASP A 74 -17.19 6.69 3.21
N VAL A 75 -18.09 6.28 2.32
CA VAL A 75 -18.00 5.01 1.59
C VAL A 75 -16.77 4.99 0.67
N GLN A 76 -16.44 6.11 0.03
CA GLN A 76 -15.25 6.21 -0.81
C GLN A 76 -13.96 6.10 0.01
N ILE A 77 -13.88 6.80 1.15
CA ILE A 77 -12.73 6.73 2.06
C ILE A 77 -12.57 5.30 2.57
N ALA A 78 -13.66 4.70 3.03
CA ALA A 78 -13.63 3.34 3.57
C ALA A 78 -13.16 2.32 2.53
N ARG A 79 -13.64 2.43 1.28
CA ARG A 79 -13.20 1.59 0.16
C ARG A 79 -11.73 1.78 -0.17
N ASN A 80 -11.26 3.03 -0.31
CA ASN A 80 -9.87 3.30 -0.63
C ASN A 80 -8.92 2.78 0.47
N LEU A 81 -9.32 2.95 1.73
CA LEU A 81 -8.56 2.43 2.86
C LEU A 81 -8.54 0.90 2.87
N ALA A 82 -9.68 0.26 2.58
CA ALA A 82 -9.77 -1.19 2.43
C ALA A 82 -8.87 -1.71 1.29
N ASP A 83 -8.86 -1.04 0.14
CA ASP A 83 -8.01 -1.38 -1.01
C ASP A 83 -6.52 -1.22 -0.65
N ALA A 84 -6.13 -0.13 0.01
CA ALA A 84 -4.75 0.12 0.44
C ALA A 84 -4.26 -0.90 1.47
N VAL A 85 -5.09 -1.22 2.47
CA VAL A 85 -4.78 -2.24 3.49
C VAL A 85 -4.67 -3.63 2.86
N SER A 86 -5.54 -3.95 1.90
CA SER A 86 -5.49 -5.22 1.16
C SER A 86 -4.22 -5.33 0.33
N ALA A 87 -3.86 -4.28 -0.41
CA ALA A 87 -2.62 -4.23 -1.20
C ALA A 87 -1.37 -4.39 -0.32
N TYR A 88 -1.35 -3.73 0.84
CA TYR A 88 -0.29 -3.91 1.82
C TYR A 88 -0.22 -5.35 2.35
N GLY A 89 -1.37 -5.99 2.59
CA GLY A 89 -1.45 -7.39 2.96
C GLY A 89 -0.85 -8.33 1.92
N SER A 90 -1.16 -8.11 0.62
CA SER A 90 -0.53 -8.86 -0.46
C SER A 90 0.99 -8.67 -0.50
N TYR A 91 1.47 -7.43 -0.34
CA TYR A 91 2.89 -7.13 -0.26
C TYR A 91 3.58 -7.84 0.92
N LEU A 92 2.97 -7.80 2.11
CA LEU A 92 3.48 -8.52 3.28
C LEU A 92 3.51 -10.03 3.05
N GLY A 93 2.49 -10.60 2.42
CA GLY A 93 2.45 -12.03 2.06
C GLY A 93 3.64 -12.45 1.20
N GLU A 94 3.98 -11.67 0.17
CA GLU A 94 5.16 -11.92 -0.66
C GLU A 94 6.48 -11.76 0.13
N ARG A 95 6.55 -10.79 1.05
CA ARG A 95 7.71 -10.63 1.95
C ARG A 95 7.89 -11.85 2.88
N PHE A 96 6.81 -12.39 3.44
CA PHE A 96 6.87 -13.61 4.23
C PHE A 96 7.38 -14.80 3.42
N LYS A 97 6.90 -14.99 2.18
CA LYS A 97 7.41 -16.04 1.28
C LYS A 97 8.90 -15.88 0.99
N ALA A 98 9.34 -14.66 0.71
CA ALA A 98 10.76 -14.37 0.46
C ALA A 98 11.63 -14.72 1.68
N VAL A 99 11.24 -14.29 2.88
CA VAL A 99 11.97 -14.59 4.13
C VAL A 99 11.96 -16.10 4.43
N GLN A 100 10.86 -16.81 4.16
CA GLN A 100 10.84 -18.28 4.31
C GLN A 100 11.83 -18.96 3.37
N LYS A 101 11.88 -18.53 2.10
CA LYS A 101 12.80 -19.09 1.11
C LYS A 101 14.25 -18.83 1.51
N GLU A 102 14.57 -17.58 1.83
CA GLU A 102 15.91 -17.17 2.26
C GLU A 102 16.35 -17.91 3.52
N GLY A 103 15.46 -18.05 4.52
CA GLY A 103 15.76 -18.80 5.74
C GLY A 103 16.06 -20.28 5.48
N LYS A 104 15.35 -20.92 4.54
CA LYS A 104 15.63 -22.30 4.12
C LYS A 104 16.99 -22.42 3.42
N GLU A 105 17.33 -21.48 2.57
CA GLU A 105 18.62 -21.44 1.86
C GLU A 105 19.78 -21.25 2.84
N GLN A 106 19.68 -20.30 3.78
CA GLN A 106 20.67 -20.09 4.84
C GLN A 106 20.87 -21.34 5.69
N LEU A 107 19.78 -22.00 6.07
CA LEU A 107 19.82 -23.23 6.85
C LEU A 107 20.46 -24.39 6.07
N ALA A 108 20.23 -24.48 4.77
CA ALA A 108 20.87 -25.47 3.90
C ALA A 108 22.39 -25.25 3.84
N VAL A 109 22.85 -24.00 3.75
CA VAL A 109 24.29 -23.65 3.77
C VAL A 109 24.91 -24.02 5.13
N LEU A 110 24.27 -23.63 6.24
CA LEU A 110 24.77 -23.95 7.59
C LEU A 110 24.86 -25.46 7.87
N LYS A 111 23.94 -26.24 7.30
CA LYS A 111 23.90 -27.70 7.42
C LYS A 111 24.70 -28.41 6.32
N SER A 112 25.30 -27.68 5.38
CA SER A 112 26.03 -28.25 4.24
C SER A 112 27.27 -29.01 4.69
N GLY A 113 27.58 -30.11 3.98
CA GLY A 113 28.79 -30.88 4.24
C GLY A 113 30.07 -30.08 3.94
N GLU A 114 30.02 -29.18 2.95
CA GLU A 114 31.14 -28.33 2.55
C GLU A 114 31.53 -27.34 3.65
N LEU A 115 30.56 -26.61 4.21
CA LEU A 115 30.82 -25.72 5.33
C LEU A 115 31.33 -26.50 6.55
N ARG A 116 30.74 -27.66 6.85
CA ARG A 116 31.19 -28.49 7.98
C ARG A 116 32.61 -29.00 7.81
N LYS A 117 33.03 -29.34 6.59
CA LYS A 117 34.41 -29.71 6.27
C LYS A 117 35.35 -28.50 6.40
N ALA A 118 34.95 -27.34 5.91
CA ALA A 118 35.73 -26.11 6.03
C ALA A 118 35.94 -25.67 7.50
N LEU A 119 35.01 -26.02 8.39
CA LEU A 119 35.07 -25.73 9.82
C LEU A 119 35.64 -26.88 10.67
N ALA A 120 36.20 -27.94 10.05
CA ALA A 120 36.62 -29.14 10.76
C ALA A 120 37.65 -28.85 11.87
N ASP A 121 38.63 -28.00 11.58
CA ASP A 121 39.72 -27.65 12.50
C ASP A 121 39.42 -26.40 13.35
N ALA A 122 38.21 -25.86 13.26
CA ALA A 122 37.80 -24.63 13.94
C ALA A 122 36.54 -24.85 14.80
N PRO A 123 36.66 -25.51 15.97
CA PRO A 123 35.51 -25.91 16.78
C PRO A 123 34.67 -24.73 17.28
N ALA A 124 35.30 -23.56 17.53
CA ALA A 124 34.58 -22.35 17.92
C ALA A 124 33.62 -21.86 16.83
N TYR A 125 34.05 -21.86 15.56
CA TYR A 125 33.19 -21.46 14.44
C TYR A 125 32.10 -22.50 14.15
N ARG A 126 32.36 -23.78 14.40
CA ARG A 126 31.34 -24.83 14.31
C ARG A 126 30.22 -24.62 15.33
N ALA A 127 30.57 -24.27 16.57
CA ALA A 127 29.58 -23.95 17.61
C ALA A 127 28.71 -22.75 17.19
N VAL A 128 29.32 -21.68 16.64
CA VAL A 128 28.58 -20.52 16.14
C VAL A 128 27.66 -20.89 14.96
N ALA A 129 28.11 -21.74 14.04
CA ALA A 129 27.30 -22.21 12.92
C ALA A 129 26.08 -23.02 13.39
N ASP A 130 26.26 -23.89 14.40
CA ASP A 130 25.19 -24.68 15.00
C ASP A 130 24.19 -23.79 15.77
N GLU A 131 24.67 -22.77 16.50
CA GLU A 131 23.82 -21.77 17.15
C GLU A 131 23.03 -20.93 16.14
N ALA A 132 23.67 -20.48 15.06
CA ALA A 132 23.00 -19.77 13.98
C ALA A 132 21.90 -20.63 13.33
N ALA A 133 22.17 -21.92 13.12
CA ALA A 133 21.18 -22.85 12.58
C ALA A 133 19.98 -23.02 13.53
N LYS A 134 20.22 -23.15 14.84
CA LYS A 134 19.15 -23.21 15.86
C LYS A 134 18.32 -21.93 15.90
N ALA A 135 18.97 -20.76 15.82
CA ALA A 135 18.29 -19.48 15.79
C ALA A 135 17.41 -19.31 14.54
N LEU A 136 17.88 -19.78 13.38
CA LEU A 136 17.10 -19.79 12.14
C LEU A 136 15.91 -20.76 12.20
N ASP A 137 16.09 -21.97 12.73
CA ASP A 137 15.00 -22.93 12.95
C ASP A 137 13.93 -22.35 13.89
N ALA A 138 14.33 -21.72 15.00
CA ALA A 138 13.41 -21.06 15.92
C ALA A 138 12.67 -19.88 15.27
N ARG A 139 13.36 -19.08 14.45
CA ARG A 139 12.75 -17.98 13.70
C ARG A 139 11.76 -18.49 12.65
N ALA A 140 12.07 -19.59 11.97
CA ALA A 140 11.22 -20.20 10.97
C ALA A 140 9.92 -20.75 11.60
N ALA A 141 10.01 -21.39 12.76
CA ALA A 141 8.85 -21.92 13.48
C ALA A 141 7.81 -20.83 13.80
N GLY A 142 8.25 -19.66 14.27
CA GLY A 142 7.35 -18.54 14.59
C GLY A 142 6.86 -17.72 13.39
N LEU A 143 7.42 -17.94 12.19
CA LEU A 143 7.14 -17.09 11.04
C LEU A 143 5.76 -17.36 10.43
N ASN A 144 5.31 -18.62 10.42
CA ASN A 144 3.97 -18.99 9.98
C ASN A 144 2.88 -18.41 10.88
N ASP A 145 3.09 -18.40 12.20
CA ASP A 145 2.10 -17.85 13.13
C ASP A 145 2.03 -16.33 13.03
N ARG A 146 3.17 -15.66 12.84
CA ARG A 146 3.21 -14.21 12.54
C ARG A 146 2.50 -13.87 11.23
N GLN A 147 2.69 -14.69 10.19
CA GLN A 147 1.98 -14.51 8.92
C GLN A 147 0.47 -14.64 9.12
N LYS A 148 0.01 -15.70 9.79
CA LYS A 148 -1.42 -15.90 10.10
C LYS A 148 -2.02 -14.76 10.91
N ALA A 149 -1.29 -14.28 11.92
CA ALA A 149 -1.73 -13.15 12.75
C ALA A 149 -1.86 -11.86 11.92
N ALA A 150 -0.90 -11.58 11.04
CA ALA A 150 -0.95 -10.44 10.13
C ALA A 150 -2.13 -10.56 9.14
N ASP A 151 -2.30 -11.71 8.51
CA ASP A 151 -3.41 -11.97 7.59
C ASP A 151 -4.78 -11.81 8.27
N ALA A 152 -4.91 -12.27 9.52
CA ALA A 152 -6.12 -12.11 10.31
C ALA A 152 -6.40 -10.63 10.64
N ALA A 153 -5.38 -9.89 11.09
CA ALA A 153 -5.50 -8.46 11.38
C ALA A 153 -5.90 -7.65 10.13
N ILE A 154 -5.29 -7.93 8.97
CA ILE A 154 -5.64 -7.30 7.70
C ILE A 154 -7.09 -7.61 7.31
N LYS A 155 -7.52 -8.88 7.41
CA LYS A 155 -8.91 -9.26 7.13
C LYS A 155 -9.91 -8.56 8.05
N GLN A 156 -9.60 -8.43 9.33
CA GLN A 156 -10.44 -7.71 10.30
C GLN A 156 -10.50 -6.22 9.99
N ALA A 157 -9.37 -5.59 9.66
CA ALA A 157 -9.32 -4.18 9.28
C ALA A 157 -10.17 -3.90 8.03
N VAL A 158 -10.05 -4.73 6.98
CA VAL A 158 -10.85 -4.59 5.76
C VAL A 158 -12.35 -4.79 6.03
N ALA A 159 -12.71 -5.78 6.84
CA ALA A 159 -14.10 -6.04 7.21
C ALA A 159 -14.71 -4.88 8.03
N GLY A 160 -13.95 -4.29 8.96
CA GLY A 160 -14.36 -3.13 9.75
C GLY A 160 -14.61 -1.88 8.91
N LEU A 161 -13.98 -1.78 7.73
CA LEU A 161 -14.18 -0.71 6.76
C LEU A 161 -15.35 -0.96 5.81
N GLY A 162 -16.15 -2.01 6.02
CA GLY A 162 -17.28 -2.34 5.15
C GLY A 162 -16.89 -2.88 3.77
N GLY A 163 -15.61 -3.24 3.57
CA GLY A 163 -15.15 -3.95 2.39
C GLY A 163 -15.73 -5.36 2.37
N LYS A 164 -16.82 -5.57 1.62
CA LYS A 164 -17.29 -6.93 1.32
C LYS A 164 -16.26 -7.61 0.41
N ARG A 165 -15.92 -8.84 0.79
CA ARG A 165 -15.06 -9.79 0.06
C ARG A 165 -15.47 -9.94 -1.39
#